data_AF-A0A4V3ITM3-F1
#
_entry.id   AF-A0A4V3ITM3-F1
#
_cell.length_a   1.000
_cell.length_b   1.000
_cell.length_c   1.000
_cell.angle_alpha   90.00
_cell.angle_beta   90.00
_cell.angle_gamma   90.00
#
_symmetry.space_group_name_H-M   'P 1'
#
loop_
_entity.id
_entity.type
_entity.pdbx_description
1 polymer ?
#
loop_
_entity_poly.entity_id
_entity_poly.type
_entity_poly.pdbx_seq_one_letter_code
_entity_poly.pdbx_strand_id
1 'polypeptide(L)'
;MNIDLSDEIPTPQPGVFTRLRTAFTAQTTKVRAISKTRKVILASTLAATLVVGGTFGGFAAVAAVQEAAHTSALTAHQDATVTLAAALKSDAQADTDLTAELAAASVLDAQVLALVAATDGLVDAEARAALEAARVELTATATDIATAQGLDLATGAVIETVSVPKAPSVKDTATTDSILESTVAVEKLTTAAGTELKSVTALSADLTAATNSVTDTFPALTESVATAGQARLDTTPSAGAPERDALAAAIAAVLDDSDALTALTVYTTAAAATTASHEAAVAAEAAAAAQAAADAAARATAPRSYTGGGSGAGKSSGGGSSSGGGAAAGGGAATGGDAPVAGGGGGSYLTGDQPWYPLQVRPGGLPCSGSGGGQEVTYGSTLMPPTDAYSTSTYEIAGYGWGITWTCSHGW
;
A
#
# COMPACT_ATOMS: atom_id res chain seq x y z
N MET A 1 53.72 -7.84 -74.78
CA MET A 1 54.22 -7.64 -73.40
C MET A 1 53.50 -6.42 -72.84
N ASN A 2 52.57 -6.46 -71.89
CA ASN A 2 51.82 -7.51 -71.20
C ASN A 2 50.35 -7.05 -71.28
N ILE A 3 49.45 -7.93 -71.71
CA ILE A 3 48.01 -7.68 -71.72
C ILE A 3 47.49 -8.23 -70.39
N ASP A 4 46.93 -7.36 -69.56
CA ASP A 4 46.33 -7.70 -68.28
C ASP A 4 44.87 -8.11 -68.51
N LEU A 5 44.59 -9.39 -68.27
CA LEU A 5 43.28 -10.03 -68.31
C LEU A 5 42.80 -10.16 -66.86
N SER A 6 42.07 -9.15 -66.39
CA SER A 6 41.24 -9.28 -65.18
C SER A 6 39.79 -9.46 -65.64
N ASP A 7 39.41 -10.73 -65.80
CA ASP A 7 38.03 -11.18 -66.00
C ASP A 7 37.22 -10.93 -64.71
N GLU A 8 36.33 -9.95 -64.76
CA GLU A 8 35.26 -9.78 -63.81
C GLU A 8 34.15 -10.79 -64.16
N ILE A 9 34.02 -11.86 -63.37
CA ILE A 9 32.98 -12.87 -63.54
C ILE A 9 31.61 -12.23 -63.28
N PRO A 10 30.71 -12.11 -64.27
CA PRO A 10 29.36 -11.65 -64.01
C PRO A 10 28.61 -12.70 -63.19
N THR A 11 28.09 -12.28 -62.04
CA THR A 11 27.17 -13.09 -61.25
C THR A 11 25.95 -13.45 -62.10
N PRO A 12 25.51 -14.73 -62.12
CA PRO A 12 24.40 -15.14 -62.94
C PRO A 12 23.12 -14.47 -62.43
N GLN A 13 22.54 -13.60 -63.26
CA GLN A 13 21.19 -13.11 -63.00
C GLN A 13 20.25 -14.32 -62.89
N PRO A 14 19.42 -14.41 -61.83
CA PRO A 14 18.50 -15.52 -61.68
C PRO A 14 17.54 -15.52 -62.88
N GLY A 15 17.54 -16.65 -63.59
CA GLY A 15 16.71 -16.88 -64.76
C GLY A 15 15.22 -16.66 -64.46
N VAL A 16 14.48 -16.33 -65.51
CA VAL A 16 13.04 -15.96 -65.45
C VAL A 16 12.20 -16.98 -64.67
N PHE A 17 12.57 -18.26 -64.72
CA PHE A 17 11.90 -19.33 -63.96
C PHE A 17 12.11 -19.25 -62.43
N THR A 18 13.26 -18.78 -61.96
CA THR A 18 13.52 -18.59 -60.53
C THR A 18 12.77 -17.38 -60.00
N ARG A 19 12.65 -16.30 -60.81
CA ARG A 19 11.83 -15.12 -60.50
C ARG A 19 10.33 -15.43 -60.50
N LEU A 20 9.87 -16.29 -61.41
CA LEU A 20 8.48 -16.78 -61.41
C LEU A 20 8.19 -17.65 -60.19
N ARG A 21 9.14 -18.50 -59.77
CA ARG A 21 8.94 -19.37 -58.60
C ARG A 21 8.91 -18.58 -57.29
N THR A 22 9.75 -17.54 -57.13
CA THR A 22 9.69 -16.62 -55.97
C THR A 22 8.48 -15.70 -55.99
N ALA A 23 8.01 -15.26 -57.17
CA ALA A 23 6.75 -14.52 -57.29
C ALA A 23 5.53 -15.41 -56.93
N PHE A 24 5.56 -16.70 -57.31
CA PHE A 24 4.50 -17.65 -56.99
C PHE A 24 4.48 -18.02 -55.51
N THR A 25 5.63 -18.25 -54.87
CA THR A 25 5.67 -18.45 -53.41
C THR A 25 5.23 -17.18 -52.67
N ALA A 26 5.66 -15.99 -53.08
CA ALA A 26 5.21 -14.73 -52.49
C ALA A 26 3.69 -14.48 -52.63
N GLN A 27 3.08 -14.90 -53.76
CA GLN A 27 1.62 -14.86 -53.92
C GLN A 27 0.90 -15.91 -53.08
N THR A 28 1.42 -17.15 -52.99
CA THR A 28 0.79 -18.19 -52.15
C THR A 28 0.83 -17.87 -50.64
N THR A 29 1.86 -17.16 -50.17
CA THR A 29 1.91 -16.68 -48.77
C THR A 29 0.92 -15.55 -48.52
N LYS A 30 0.74 -14.62 -49.48
CA LYS A 30 -0.31 -13.58 -49.40
C LYS A 30 -1.72 -14.17 -49.45
N VAL A 31 -1.93 -15.27 -50.18
CA VAL A 31 -3.24 -15.95 -50.26
C VAL A 31 -3.54 -16.79 -49.01
N ARG A 32 -2.55 -17.20 -48.20
CA ARG A 32 -2.81 -17.86 -46.90
C ARG A 32 -3.34 -16.88 -45.83
N ALA A 33 -3.00 -15.60 -45.91
CA ALA A 33 -3.50 -14.56 -45.00
C ALA A 33 -4.92 -14.05 -45.35
N ILE A 34 -5.49 -14.49 -46.47
CA ILE A 34 -6.85 -14.14 -46.89
C ILE A 34 -7.83 -15.12 -46.24
N SER A 35 -8.79 -14.59 -45.48
CA SER A 35 -9.84 -15.36 -44.81
C SER A 35 -10.57 -16.29 -45.80
N LYS A 36 -11.03 -17.47 -45.33
CA LYS A 36 -11.73 -18.46 -46.17
C LYS A 36 -12.90 -17.82 -46.94
N THR A 37 -13.58 -16.84 -46.34
CA THR A 37 -14.69 -16.08 -46.93
C THR A 37 -14.27 -15.27 -48.17
N ARG A 38 -13.12 -14.59 -48.14
CA ARG A 38 -12.62 -13.84 -49.30
C ARG A 38 -12.15 -14.74 -50.45
N LYS A 39 -11.70 -15.97 -50.15
CA LYS A 39 -11.41 -16.99 -51.19
C LYS A 39 -12.67 -17.46 -51.90
N VAL A 40 -13.78 -17.60 -51.16
CA VAL A 40 -15.10 -17.93 -51.71
C VAL A 40 -15.61 -16.78 -52.58
N ILE A 41 -15.47 -15.53 -52.15
CA ILE A 41 -15.86 -14.33 -52.92
C ILE A 41 -15.07 -14.19 -54.23
N LEU A 42 -13.76 -14.48 -54.21
CA LEU A 42 -12.94 -14.45 -55.43
C LEU A 42 -13.29 -15.59 -56.40
N ALA A 43 -13.62 -16.77 -55.88
CA ALA A 43 -14.05 -17.90 -56.70
C ALA A 43 -15.44 -17.67 -57.33
N SER A 44 -16.37 -17.04 -56.60
CA SER A 44 -17.70 -16.72 -57.12
C SER A 44 -17.70 -15.57 -58.11
N THR A 45 -16.84 -14.56 -57.94
CA THR A 45 -16.64 -13.50 -58.95
C THR A 45 -15.98 -14.00 -60.24
N LEU A 46 -15.07 -14.97 -60.15
CA LEU A 46 -14.51 -15.65 -61.33
C LEU A 46 -15.55 -16.53 -62.05
N ALA A 47 -16.43 -17.19 -61.30
CA ALA A 47 -17.53 -17.98 -61.87
C ALA A 47 -18.57 -17.09 -62.57
N ALA A 48 -18.88 -15.92 -62.01
CA ALA A 48 -19.81 -14.96 -62.61
C ALA A 48 -19.26 -14.36 -63.92
N THR A 49 -17.95 -14.10 -64.01
CA THR A 49 -17.32 -13.59 -65.24
C THR A 49 -17.29 -14.63 -66.37
N LEU A 50 -17.28 -15.93 -66.05
CA LEU A 50 -17.38 -17.02 -67.03
C LEU A 50 -18.80 -17.19 -67.61
N VAL A 51 -19.84 -16.77 -66.90
CA VAL A 51 -21.25 -16.87 -67.33
C VAL A 51 -21.66 -15.72 -68.27
N VAL A 52 -20.96 -14.58 -68.23
CA VAL A 52 -21.24 -13.40 -69.10
C VAL A 52 -20.91 -13.65 -70.58
N GLY A 53 -20.19 -14.72 -70.93
CA GLY A 53 -19.85 -15.07 -72.32
C GLY A 53 -20.99 -15.67 -73.17
N GLY A 54 -22.15 -16.01 -72.59
CA GLY A 54 -23.30 -16.59 -73.29
C GLY A 54 -24.43 -15.58 -73.48
N THR A 55 -24.56 -15.04 -74.68
CA THR A 55 -25.47 -13.95 -75.05
C THR A 55 -26.97 -14.36 -75.08
N PHE A 56 -27.84 -13.42 -74.66
CA PHE A 56 -29.31 -13.34 -74.87
C PHE A 56 -30.32 -13.80 -73.80
N GLY A 57 -29.91 -14.23 -72.60
CA GLY A 57 -30.80 -14.35 -71.41
C GLY A 57 -30.51 -13.34 -70.28
N GLY A 58 -29.66 -12.36 -70.55
CA GLY A 58 -28.73 -11.78 -69.57
C GLY A 58 -29.29 -10.89 -68.45
N PHE A 59 -30.49 -10.32 -68.57
CA PHE A 59 -30.96 -9.36 -67.55
C PHE A 59 -31.40 -10.03 -66.25
N ALA A 60 -32.08 -11.20 -66.33
CA ALA A 60 -32.49 -11.93 -65.13
C ALA A 60 -31.31 -12.61 -64.42
N ALA A 61 -30.33 -13.11 -65.18
CA ALA A 61 -29.12 -13.72 -64.63
C ALA A 61 -28.19 -12.69 -63.96
N VAL A 62 -28.04 -11.50 -64.55
CA VAL A 62 -27.25 -10.41 -63.96
C VAL A 62 -27.93 -9.88 -62.69
N ALA A 63 -29.27 -9.74 -62.67
CA ALA A 63 -30.01 -9.35 -61.48
C ALA A 63 -29.84 -10.36 -60.32
N ALA A 64 -29.96 -11.66 -60.61
CA ALA A 64 -29.76 -12.71 -59.60
C ALA A 64 -28.33 -12.76 -59.04
N VAL A 65 -27.32 -12.52 -59.89
CA VAL A 65 -25.91 -12.44 -59.45
C VAL A 65 -25.67 -11.20 -58.58
N GLN A 66 -26.26 -10.05 -58.95
CA GLN A 66 -26.17 -8.82 -58.14
C GLN A 66 -26.87 -8.97 -56.80
N GLU A 67 -28.04 -9.60 -56.75
CA GLU A 67 -28.78 -9.89 -55.52
C GLU A 67 -28.02 -10.86 -54.61
N ALA A 68 -27.42 -11.91 -55.19
CA ALA A 68 -26.56 -12.84 -54.44
C ALA A 68 -25.29 -12.15 -53.89
N ALA A 69 -24.67 -11.27 -54.69
CA ALA A 69 -23.50 -10.51 -54.26
C ALA A 69 -23.84 -9.50 -53.14
N HIS A 70 -24.99 -8.83 -53.24
CA HIS A 70 -25.49 -7.91 -52.21
C HIS A 70 -25.80 -8.66 -50.90
N THR A 71 -26.54 -9.78 -50.99
CA THR A 71 -26.86 -10.63 -49.83
C THR A 71 -25.59 -11.13 -49.16
N SER A 72 -24.61 -11.62 -49.94
CA SER A 72 -23.32 -12.06 -49.40
C SER A 72 -22.53 -10.92 -48.75
N ALA A 73 -22.56 -9.71 -49.31
CA ALA A 73 -21.89 -8.55 -48.73
C ALA A 73 -22.57 -8.14 -47.41
N LEU A 74 -23.90 -8.19 -47.35
CA LEU A 74 -24.67 -7.89 -46.14
C LEU A 74 -24.37 -8.90 -45.02
N THR A 75 -24.35 -10.20 -45.32
CA THR A 75 -23.99 -11.24 -44.34
C THR A 75 -22.55 -11.03 -43.84
N ALA A 76 -21.59 -10.77 -44.74
CA ALA A 76 -20.20 -10.50 -44.34
C ALA A 76 -20.09 -9.25 -43.45
N HIS A 77 -20.88 -8.21 -43.73
CA HIS A 77 -20.95 -7.01 -42.90
C HIS A 77 -21.52 -7.30 -41.51
N GLN A 78 -22.59 -8.10 -41.43
CA GLN A 78 -23.19 -8.53 -40.16
C GLN A 78 -22.19 -9.34 -39.32
N ASP A 79 -21.50 -10.31 -39.92
CA ASP A 79 -20.47 -11.11 -39.25
C ASP A 79 -19.30 -10.24 -38.74
N ALA A 80 -18.85 -9.28 -39.56
CA ALA A 80 -17.82 -8.32 -39.16
C ALA A 80 -18.27 -7.46 -37.97
N THR A 81 -19.54 -7.02 -37.97
CA THR A 81 -20.11 -6.20 -36.89
C THR A 81 -20.24 -6.99 -35.59
N VAL A 82 -20.64 -8.27 -35.66
CA VAL A 82 -20.64 -9.18 -34.50
C VAL A 82 -19.23 -9.38 -33.96
N THR A 83 -18.24 -9.53 -34.85
CA THR A 83 -16.83 -9.69 -34.45
C THR A 83 -16.29 -8.43 -33.77
N LEU A 84 -16.61 -7.23 -34.29
CA LEU A 84 -16.26 -5.96 -33.66
C LEU A 84 -16.89 -5.85 -32.27
N ALA A 85 -18.18 -6.18 -32.12
CA ALA A 85 -18.87 -6.12 -30.83
C ALA A 85 -18.23 -7.06 -29.79
N ALA A 86 -17.80 -8.26 -30.20
CA ALA A 86 -17.08 -9.18 -29.34
C ALA A 86 -15.69 -8.65 -28.94
N ALA A 87 -14.95 -8.05 -29.88
CA ALA A 87 -13.65 -7.45 -29.62
C ALA A 87 -13.75 -6.28 -28.62
N LEU A 88 -14.69 -5.34 -28.84
CA LEU A 88 -14.93 -4.21 -27.93
C LEU A 88 -15.37 -4.68 -26.53
N LYS A 89 -16.14 -5.76 -26.43
CA LYS A 89 -16.49 -6.34 -25.13
C LYS A 89 -15.28 -6.93 -24.41
N SER A 90 -14.38 -7.60 -25.14
CA SER A 90 -13.15 -8.15 -24.57
C SER A 90 -12.20 -7.05 -24.09
N ASP A 91 -12.11 -5.96 -24.87
CA ASP A 91 -11.31 -4.77 -24.56
C ASP A 91 -11.79 -4.13 -23.25
N ALA A 92 -13.11 -3.84 -23.16
CA ALA A 92 -13.71 -3.28 -21.95
C ALA A 92 -13.55 -4.18 -20.70
N GLN A 93 -13.55 -5.50 -20.89
CA GLN A 93 -13.27 -6.43 -19.78
C GLN A 93 -11.81 -6.34 -19.34
N ALA A 94 -10.86 -6.30 -20.29
CA ALA A 94 -9.44 -6.18 -19.98
C ALA A 94 -9.13 -4.86 -19.26
N ASP A 95 -9.77 -3.75 -19.64
CA ASP A 95 -9.64 -2.47 -18.94
C ASP A 95 -10.18 -2.55 -17.49
N THR A 96 -11.30 -3.24 -17.31
CA THR A 96 -11.90 -3.47 -15.99
C THR A 96 -10.97 -4.30 -15.10
N ASP A 97 -10.39 -5.37 -15.67
CA ASP A 97 -9.47 -6.26 -14.97
C ASP A 97 -8.17 -5.52 -14.60
N LEU A 98 -7.59 -4.76 -15.53
CA LEU A 98 -6.40 -3.93 -15.28
C LEU A 98 -6.65 -2.89 -14.17
N THR A 99 -7.83 -2.25 -14.16
CA THR A 99 -8.21 -1.30 -13.11
C THR A 99 -8.29 -1.99 -11.74
N ALA A 100 -8.84 -3.20 -11.69
CA ALA A 100 -8.90 -3.99 -10.45
C ALA A 100 -7.51 -4.43 -9.99
N GLU A 101 -6.62 -4.81 -10.91
CA GLU A 101 -5.22 -5.15 -10.62
C GLU A 101 -4.44 -3.95 -10.08
N LEU A 102 -4.61 -2.75 -10.65
CA LEU A 102 -4.01 -1.51 -10.14
C LEU A 102 -4.52 -1.17 -8.73
N ALA A 103 -5.81 -1.38 -8.46
CA ALA A 103 -6.36 -1.19 -7.12
C ALA A 103 -5.75 -2.19 -6.12
N ALA A 104 -5.58 -3.46 -6.50
CA ALA A 104 -4.91 -4.45 -5.67
C ALA A 104 -3.43 -4.12 -5.42
N ALA A 105 -2.71 -3.67 -6.46
CA ALA A 105 -1.31 -3.25 -6.38
C ALA A 105 -1.12 -2.06 -5.43
N SER A 106 -2.02 -1.07 -5.45
CA SER A 106 -1.94 0.07 -4.53
C SER A 106 -2.20 -0.31 -3.07
N VAL A 107 -3.12 -1.25 -2.81
CA VAL A 107 -3.31 -1.84 -1.47
C VAL A 107 -2.05 -2.57 -1.01
N LEU A 108 -1.44 -3.36 -1.89
CA LEU A 108 -0.19 -4.06 -1.58
C LEU A 108 0.96 -3.08 -1.29
N ASP A 109 1.15 -2.03 -2.10
CA ASP A 109 2.16 -1.00 -1.83
C ASP A 109 1.99 -0.38 -0.44
N ALA A 110 0.76 0.01 -0.08
CA ALA A 110 0.48 0.59 1.24
C ALA A 110 0.77 -0.39 2.39
N GLN A 111 0.41 -1.67 2.23
CA GLN A 111 0.70 -2.73 3.19
C GLN A 111 2.21 -2.95 3.35
N VAL A 112 2.94 -2.99 2.23
CA VAL A 112 4.40 -3.18 2.23
C VAL A 112 5.12 -1.98 2.82
N LEU A 113 4.70 -0.75 2.51
CA LEU A 113 5.25 0.47 3.11
C LEU A 113 5.10 0.45 4.64
N ALA A 114 3.90 0.11 5.14
CA ALA A 114 3.66 -0.03 6.57
C ALA A 114 4.53 -1.13 7.20
N LEU A 115 4.71 -2.25 6.48
CA LEU A 115 5.57 -3.35 6.92
C LEU A 115 7.05 -2.95 6.97
N VAL A 116 7.58 -2.27 5.96
CA VAL A 116 8.98 -1.79 5.92
C VAL A 116 9.27 -0.84 7.08
N ALA A 117 8.32 0.04 7.40
CA ALA A 117 8.41 0.91 8.57
C ALA A 117 8.36 0.13 9.89
N ALA A 118 7.44 -0.83 10.01
CA ALA A 118 7.25 -1.62 11.23
C ALA A 118 8.39 -2.63 11.48
N THR A 119 9.11 -3.05 10.44
CA THR A 119 10.21 -4.02 10.52
C THR A 119 11.59 -3.38 10.71
N ASP A 120 11.66 -2.05 10.85
CA ASP A 120 12.93 -1.35 11.05
C ASP A 120 13.66 -1.84 12.31
N GLY A 121 14.88 -2.37 12.12
CA GLY A 121 15.66 -2.99 13.19
C GLY A 121 15.09 -4.30 13.75
N LEU A 122 14.02 -4.87 13.16
CA LEU A 122 13.40 -6.13 13.58
C LEU A 122 13.81 -7.33 12.71
N VAL A 123 14.21 -7.07 11.47
CA VAL A 123 14.59 -8.06 10.45
C VAL A 123 15.91 -7.67 9.80
N ASP A 124 16.44 -8.55 8.97
CA ASP A 124 17.67 -8.37 8.21
C ASP A 124 17.56 -7.14 7.29
N ALA A 125 18.61 -6.31 7.31
CA ALA A 125 18.62 -5.04 6.61
C ALA A 125 18.66 -5.21 5.09
N GLU A 126 19.30 -6.26 4.58
CA GLU A 126 19.38 -6.56 3.14
C GLU A 126 18.04 -7.08 2.64
N ALA A 127 17.39 -8.00 3.38
CA ALA A 127 16.05 -8.49 3.04
C ALA A 127 15.01 -7.36 3.02
N ARG A 128 15.06 -6.45 3.99
CA ARG A 128 14.20 -5.26 4.01
C ARG A 128 14.50 -4.31 2.85
N ALA A 129 15.77 -4.08 2.52
CA ALA A 129 16.15 -3.23 1.39
C ALA A 129 15.68 -3.81 0.05
N ALA A 130 15.71 -5.14 -0.10
CA ALA A 130 15.17 -5.83 -1.27
C ALA A 130 13.65 -5.66 -1.40
N LEU A 131 12.90 -5.82 -0.29
CA LEU A 131 11.45 -5.57 -0.27
C LEU A 131 11.11 -4.11 -0.65
N GLU A 132 11.85 -3.15 -0.09
CA GLU A 132 11.65 -1.73 -0.41
C GLU A 132 11.96 -1.41 -1.88
N ALA A 133 13.02 -2.02 -2.44
CA ALA A 133 13.34 -1.88 -3.86
C ALA A 133 12.23 -2.45 -4.76
N ALA A 134 11.70 -3.64 -4.43
CA ALA A 134 10.58 -4.25 -5.15
C ALA A 134 9.29 -3.41 -5.04
N ARG A 135 9.03 -2.81 -3.86
CA ARG A 135 7.92 -1.88 -3.65
C ARG A 135 8.02 -0.64 -4.54
N VAL A 136 9.22 -0.05 -4.61
CA VAL A 136 9.48 1.12 -5.47
C VAL A 136 9.26 0.77 -6.94
N GLU A 137 9.68 -0.42 -7.38
CA GLU A 137 9.40 -0.92 -8.73
C GLU A 137 7.89 -1.09 -8.99
N LEU A 138 7.15 -1.73 -8.07
CA LEU A 138 5.70 -1.85 -8.16
C LEU A 138 5.00 -0.48 -8.28
N THR A 139 5.41 0.49 -7.46
CA THR A 139 4.87 1.85 -7.50
C THR A 139 5.16 2.54 -8.85
N ALA A 140 6.38 2.39 -9.36
CA ALA A 140 6.78 2.95 -10.65
C ALA A 140 5.98 2.33 -11.80
N THR A 141 5.87 0.99 -11.84
CA THR A 141 5.08 0.28 -12.86
C THR A 141 3.60 0.69 -12.81
N ALA A 142 2.99 0.74 -11.62
CA ALA A 142 1.60 1.18 -11.48
C ALA A 142 1.39 2.64 -11.94
N THR A 143 2.35 3.52 -11.66
CA THR A 143 2.33 4.93 -12.11
C THR A 143 2.46 5.06 -13.62
N ASP A 144 3.36 4.29 -14.24
CA ASP A 144 3.54 4.28 -15.68
C ASP A 144 2.30 3.75 -16.40
N ILE A 145 1.70 2.67 -15.90
CA ILE A 145 0.44 2.11 -16.43
C ILE A 145 -0.69 3.13 -16.30
N ALA A 146 -0.87 3.73 -15.12
CA ALA A 146 -1.92 4.72 -14.92
C ALA A 146 -1.74 5.94 -15.83
N THR A 147 -0.51 6.40 -16.02
CA THR A 147 -0.20 7.49 -16.95
C THR A 147 -0.51 7.10 -18.39
N ALA A 148 -0.13 5.89 -18.81
CA ALA A 148 -0.39 5.38 -20.15
C ALA A 148 -1.89 5.22 -20.45
N GLN A 149 -2.67 4.86 -19.43
CA GLN A 149 -4.13 4.65 -19.53
C GLN A 149 -4.95 5.90 -19.19
N GLY A 150 -4.29 7.01 -18.82
CA GLY A 150 -4.98 8.22 -18.37
C GLY A 150 -5.88 7.95 -17.15
N LEU A 151 -5.43 7.10 -16.22
CA LEU A 151 -6.11 6.79 -14.97
C LEU A 151 -5.57 7.67 -13.85
N ASP A 152 -6.46 8.13 -12.97
CA ASP A 152 -6.07 8.72 -11.70
C ASP A 152 -5.96 7.60 -10.64
N LEU A 153 -4.73 7.29 -10.22
CA LEU A 153 -4.46 6.28 -9.18
C LEU A 153 -5.14 6.58 -7.85
N ALA A 154 -5.39 7.86 -7.52
CA ALA A 154 -5.98 8.24 -6.25
C ALA A 154 -7.49 7.97 -6.19
N THR A 155 -8.17 8.03 -7.34
CA THR A 155 -9.63 7.87 -7.43
C THR A 155 -10.07 6.63 -8.18
N GLY A 156 -9.14 5.94 -8.87
CA GLY A 156 -9.44 4.85 -9.80
C GLY A 156 -10.28 5.30 -10.99
N ALA A 157 -10.45 6.61 -11.19
CA ALA A 157 -11.30 7.15 -12.24
C ALA A 157 -10.49 7.34 -13.54
N VAL A 158 -11.11 6.98 -14.66
CA VAL A 158 -10.58 7.28 -15.99
C VAL A 158 -10.68 8.79 -16.23
N ILE A 159 -9.53 9.44 -16.48
CA ILE A 159 -9.43 10.89 -16.71
C ILE A 159 -9.97 11.25 -18.10
N GLU A 160 -9.87 10.34 -19.07
CA GLU A 160 -10.51 10.44 -20.38
C GLU A 160 -11.42 9.24 -20.66
N THR A 161 -12.72 9.46 -20.77
CA THR A 161 -13.62 8.42 -21.28
C THR A 161 -13.21 8.10 -22.72
N VAL A 162 -12.53 6.96 -22.93
CA VAL A 162 -12.25 6.43 -24.25
C VAL A 162 -13.60 6.23 -24.94
N SER A 163 -13.87 7.11 -25.91
CA SER A 163 -15.14 7.09 -26.62
C SER A 163 -15.14 5.87 -27.53
N VAL A 164 -15.93 4.85 -27.17
CA VAL A 164 -16.07 3.64 -27.99
C VAL A 164 -16.49 4.06 -29.40
N PRO A 165 -15.68 3.78 -30.44
CA PRO A 165 -16.02 4.15 -31.80
C PRO A 165 -17.36 3.53 -32.20
N LYS A 166 -18.32 4.36 -32.61
CA LYS A 166 -19.61 3.85 -33.05
C LYS A 166 -19.42 3.03 -34.32
N ALA A 167 -19.87 1.78 -34.31
CA ALA A 167 -19.83 0.93 -35.51
C ALA A 167 -20.61 1.63 -36.65
N PRO A 168 -20.05 1.70 -37.87
CA PRO A 168 -20.74 2.30 -39.01
C PRO A 168 -22.00 1.49 -39.33
N SER A 169 -23.15 2.16 -39.37
CA SER A 169 -24.44 1.53 -39.68
C SER A 169 -24.70 1.54 -41.20
N VAL A 170 -25.01 0.39 -41.77
CA VAL A 170 -25.49 0.28 -43.15
C VAL A 170 -26.98 0.59 -43.22
N LYS A 171 -27.40 1.42 -44.17
CA LYS A 171 -28.81 1.72 -44.43
C LYS A 171 -29.44 0.59 -45.25
N ASP A 172 -30.76 0.40 -45.11
CA ASP A 172 -31.51 -0.62 -45.88
C ASP A 172 -31.43 -0.40 -47.40
N THR A 173 -31.13 0.83 -47.84
CA THR A 173 -30.95 1.20 -49.26
C THR A 173 -29.49 1.22 -49.71
N ALA A 174 -28.56 0.66 -48.93
CA ALA A 174 -27.15 0.69 -49.26
C ALA A 174 -26.83 -0.16 -50.48
N THR A 175 -25.97 0.36 -51.35
CA THR A 175 -25.43 -0.38 -52.49
C THR A 175 -24.40 -1.41 -52.02
N THR A 176 -24.16 -2.45 -52.82
CA THR A 176 -23.14 -3.48 -52.50
C THR A 176 -21.77 -2.86 -52.21
N ASP A 177 -21.35 -1.87 -53.00
CA ASP A 177 -20.06 -1.18 -52.81
C ASP A 177 -20.00 -0.43 -51.47
N SER A 178 -21.09 0.23 -51.07
CA SER A 178 -21.20 0.91 -49.78
C SER A 178 -21.15 -0.08 -48.60
N ILE A 179 -21.75 -1.27 -48.75
CA ILE A 179 -21.67 -2.34 -47.75
C ILE A 179 -20.23 -2.85 -47.61
N LEU A 180 -19.53 -3.07 -48.73
CA LEU A 180 -18.14 -3.52 -48.72
C LEU A 180 -17.22 -2.47 -48.07
N GLU A 181 -17.39 -1.18 -48.38
CA GLU A 181 -16.63 -0.10 -47.75
C GLU A 181 -16.88 -0.02 -46.24
N SER A 182 -18.16 -0.09 -45.82
CA SER A 182 -18.52 -0.15 -44.40
C SER A 182 -17.91 -1.36 -43.69
N THR A 183 -17.89 -2.52 -44.36
CA THR A 183 -17.26 -3.75 -43.82
C THR A 183 -15.77 -3.56 -43.60
N VAL A 184 -15.05 -2.92 -44.53
CA VAL A 184 -13.62 -2.61 -44.35
C VAL A 184 -13.40 -1.65 -43.19
N ALA A 185 -14.29 -0.68 -42.98
CA ALA A 185 -14.23 0.21 -41.83
C ALA A 185 -14.43 -0.56 -40.50
N VAL A 186 -15.40 -1.48 -40.44
CA VAL A 186 -15.62 -2.36 -39.28
C VAL A 186 -14.40 -3.25 -39.00
N GLU A 187 -13.81 -3.86 -40.03
CA GLU A 187 -12.60 -4.69 -39.89
C GLU A 187 -11.40 -3.87 -39.37
N LYS A 188 -11.25 -2.61 -39.80
CA LYS A 188 -10.22 -1.70 -39.28
C LYS A 188 -10.43 -1.39 -37.80
N LEU A 189 -11.66 -1.07 -37.40
CA LEU A 189 -12.00 -0.87 -35.98
C LEU A 189 -11.73 -2.14 -35.15
N THR A 190 -12.06 -3.31 -35.70
CA THR A 190 -11.81 -4.60 -35.03
C THR A 190 -10.30 -4.83 -34.83
N THR A 191 -9.49 -4.46 -35.82
CA THR A 191 -8.02 -4.57 -35.73
C THR A 191 -7.44 -3.60 -34.71
N ALA A 192 -7.99 -2.38 -34.62
CA ALA A 192 -7.59 -1.40 -33.62
C ALA A 192 -7.91 -1.89 -32.19
N ALA A 193 -9.15 -2.34 -31.94
CA ALA A 193 -9.54 -2.94 -30.66
C ALA A 193 -8.66 -4.16 -30.29
N GLY A 194 -8.32 -5.01 -31.26
CA GLY A 194 -7.40 -6.13 -31.03
C GLY A 194 -5.94 -5.72 -30.78
N THR A 195 -5.54 -4.49 -31.11
CA THR A 195 -4.23 -3.93 -30.78
C THR A 195 -4.24 -3.34 -29.37
N GLU A 196 -5.32 -2.65 -29.02
CA GLU A 196 -5.53 -2.10 -27.67
C GLU A 196 -5.56 -3.22 -26.63
N LEU A 197 -6.38 -4.25 -26.85
CA LEU A 197 -6.44 -5.43 -25.99
C LEU A 197 -5.05 -6.05 -25.73
N LYS A 198 -4.18 -6.11 -26.75
CA LYS A 198 -2.81 -6.62 -26.59
C LYS A 198 -1.93 -5.70 -25.75
N SER A 199 -2.12 -4.39 -25.89
CA SER A 199 -1.46 -3.38 -25.07
C SER A 199 -1.86 -3.56 -23.60
N VAL A 200 -3.17 -3.59 -23.31
CA VAL A 200 -3.72 -3.78 -21.97
C VAL A 200 -3.26 -5.10 -21.35
N THR A 201 -3.26 -6.19 -22.13
CA THR A 201 -2.76 -7.50 -21.66
C THR A 201 -1.27 -7.45 -21.31
N ALA A 202 -0.46 -6.70 -22.07
CA ALA A 202 0.97 -6.53 -21.76
C ALA A 202 1.17 -5.73 -20.46
N LEU A 203 0.41 -4.64 -20.27
CA LEU A 203 0.46 -3.84 -19.04
C LEU A 203 0.05 -4.65 -17.80
N SER A 204 -0.99 -5.48 -17.91
CA SER A 204 -1.40 -6.42 -16.85
C SER A 204 -0.30 -7.44 -16.52
N ALA A 205 0.41 -7.95 -17.54
CA ALA A 205 1.55 -8.84 -17.33
C ALA A 205 2.72 -8.14 -16.62
N ASP A 206 3.03 -6.89 -16.99
CA ASP A 206 4.06 -6.08 -16.33
C ASP A 206 3.71 -5.82 -14.86
N LEU A 207 2.45 -5.47 -14.57
CA LEU A 207 1.96 -5.27 -13.19
C LEU A 207 2.00 -6.56 -12.36
N THR A 208 1.66 -7.69 -12.98
CA THR A 208 1.76 -9.02 -12.35
C THR A 208 3.22 -9.35 -12.02
N ALA A 209 4.15 -9.07 -12.93
CA ALA A 209 5.57 -9.29 -12.69
C ALA A 209 6.11 -8.43 -11.53
N ALA A 210 5.73 -7.16 -11.47
CA ALA A 210 6.10 -6.28 -10.36
C ALA A 210 5.50 -6.73 -9.02
N THR A 211 4.24 -7.19 -9.03
CA THR A 211 3.58 -7.77 -7.85
C THR A 211 4.31 -9.02 -7.37
N ASN A 212 4.70 -9.91 -8.29
CA ASN A 212 5.47 -11.11 -7.96
C ASN A 212 6.86 -10.77 -7.40
N SER A 213 7.52 -9.74 -7.94
CA SER A 213 8.80 -9.25 -7.41
C SER A 213 8.70 -8.89 -5.93
N VAL A 214 7.60 -8.24 -5.51
CA VAL A 214 7.33 -7.96 -4.09
C VAL A 214 7.13 -9.25 -3.30
N THR A 215 6.27 -10.16 -3.75
CA THR A 215 5.99 -11.40 -3.00
C THR A 215 7.20 -12.32 -2.89
N ASP A 216 8.08 -12.32 -3.90
CA ASP A 216 9.31 -13.12 -3.94
C ASP A 216 10.34 -12.69 -2.88
N THR A 217 10.17 -11.51 -2.27
CA THR A 217 11.03 -11.05 -1.16
C THR A 217 10.58 -11.55 0.22
N PHE A 218 9.33 -11.98 0.37
CA PHE A 218 8.79 -12.44 1.66
C PHE A 218 9.49 -13.68 2.24
N PRO A 219 9.93 -14.67 1.46
CA PRO A 219 10.69 -15.80 1.99
C PRO A 219 11.97 -15.38 2.73
N ALA A 220 12.75 -14.45 2.16
CA ALA A 220 13.98 -13.96 2.79
C ALA A 220 13.70 -13.20 4.10
N LEU A 221 12.62 -12.41 4.14
CA LEU A 221 12.15 -11.75 5.36
C LEU A 221 11.71 -12.76 6.42
N THR A 222 10.98 -13.79 6.02
CA THR A 222 10.48 -14.86 6.89
C THR A 222 11.63 -15.65 7.52
N GLU A 223 12.65 -16.02 6.74
CA GLU A 223 13.86 -16.67 7.26
C GLU A 223 14.62 -15.78 8.25
N SER A 224 14.67 -14.47 7.98
CA SER A 224 15.30 -13.50 8.88
C SER A 224 14.60 -13.41 10.24
N VAL A 225 13.26 -13.47 10.27
CA VAL A 225 12.47 -13.41 11.50
C VAL A 225 12.81 -14.54 12.47
N ALA A 226 13.08 -15.76 12.00
CA ALA A 226 13.47 -16.86 12.89
C ALA A 226 14.74 -16.52 13.68
N THR A 227 15.74 -15.95 13.01
CA THR A 227 17.03 -15.63 13.62
C THR A 227 16.94 -14.38 14.48
N ALA A 228 16.40 -13.29 13.93
CA ALA A 228 16.31 -12.00 14.62
C ALA A 228 15.30 -12.04 15.78
N GLY A 229 14.17 -12.72 15.59
CA GLY A 229 13.14 -12.90 16.60
C GLY A 229 13.62 -13.72 17.79
N GLN A 230 14.35 -14.82 17.54
CA GLN A 230 14.92 -15.62 18.64
C GLN A 230 15.98 -14.82 19.41
N ALA A 231 16.89 -14.13 18.72
CA ALA A 231 17.88 -13.26 19.37
C ALA A 231 17.21 -12.17 20.23
N ARG A 232 16.05 -11.66 19.79
CA ARG A 232 15.26 -10.70 20.57
C ARG A 232 14.65 -11.31 21.83
N LEU A 233 14.07 -12.50 21.75
CA LEU A 233 13.57 -13.23 22.93
C LEU A 233 14.68 -13.47 23.96
N ASP A 234 15.90 -13.76 23.49
CA ASP A 234 17.05 -14.02 24.36
C ASP A 234 17.58 -12.73 25.02
N THR A 235 17.49 -11.58 24.33
CA THR A 235 17.98 -10.28 24.82
C THR A 235 16.95 -9.49 25.64
N THR A 236 15.71 -9.98 25.75
CA THR A 236 14.63 -9.35 26.54
C THR A 236 14.14 -10.24 27.69
N PRO A 237 15.03 -10.74 28.57
CA PRO A 237 14.67 -11.72 29.60
C PRO A 237 13.68 -11.18 30.65
N SER A 238 13.67 -9.86 30.85
CA SER A 238 12.81 -9.19 31.83
C SER A 238 11.40 -8.88 31.31
N ALA A 239 11.12 -9.12 30.02
CA ALA A 239 9.77 -8.96 29.49
C ALA A 239 8.80 -9.95 30.16
N GLY A 240 7.55 -9.52 30.31
CA GLY A 240 6.48 -10.35 30.85
C GLY A 240 6.30 -11.64 30.05
N ALA A 241 5.92 -12.72 30.76
CA ALA A 241 5.58 -14.00 30.15
C ALA A 241 4.56 -13.89 28.99
N PRO A 242 3.43 -13.15 29.11
CA PRO A 242 2.47 -13.06 28.02
C PRO A 242 3.05 -12.39 26.75
N GLU A 243 3.89 -11.37 26.88
CA GLU A 243 4.50 -10.74 25.70
C GLU A 243 5.55 -11.65 25.04
N ARG A 244 6.36 -12.35 25.85
CA ARG A 244 7.35 -13.31 25.33
C ARG A 244 6.67 -14.50 24.65
N ASP A 245 5.59 -15.03 25.21
CA ASP A 245 4.80 -16.11 24.62
C ASP A 245 4.14 -15.66 23.31
N ALA A 246 3.62 -14.42 23.26
CA ALA A 246 3.05 -13.84 22.05
C ALA A 246 4.11 -13.67 20.94
N LEU A 247 5.32 -13.21 21.28
CA LEU A 247 6.42 -13.10 20.32
C LEU A 247 6.87 -14.49 19.82
N ALA A 248 6.98 -15.48 20.69
CA ALA A 248 7.30 -16.85 20.30
C ALA A 248 6.24 -17.44 19.36
N ALA A 249 4.95 -17.23 19.66
CA ALA A 249 3.85 -17.64 18.80
C ALA A 249 3.88 -16.93 17.43
N ALA A 250 4.21 -15.64 17.41
CA ALA A 250 4.31 -14.86 16.17
C ALA A 250 5.48 -15.32 15.29
N ILE A 251 6.64 -15.65 15.89
CA ILE A 251 7.77 -16.24 15.16
C ILE A 251 7.37 -17.58 14.54
N ALA A 252 6.68 -18.43 15.29
CA ALA A 252 6.20 -19.71 14.78
C ALA A 252 5.18 -19.53 13.64
N ALA A 253 4.28 -18.55 13.74
CA ALA A 253 3.29 -18.26 12.72
C ALA A 253 3.92 -17.75 11.41
N VAL A 254 4.98 -16.93 11.50
CA VAL A 254 5.74 -16.46 10.33
C VAL A 254 6.36 -17.65 9.57
N LEU A 255 6.78 -18.70 10.28
CA LEU A 255 7.39 -19.89 9.68
C LEU A 255 6.40 -20.89 9.08
N ASP A 256 5.10 -20.78 9.41
CA ASP A 256 4.04 -21.70 8.93
C ASP A 256 3.41 -21.24 7.60
N ASP A 257 3.93 -20.17 6.98
CA ASP A 257 3.75 -19.72 5.58
C ASP A 257 2.30 -19.44 5.11
N SER A 258 1.32 -19.40 6.01
CA SER A 258 -0.11 -19.35 5.62
C SER A 258 -0.66 -17.95 5.29
N ASP A 259 0.09 -16.89 5.55
CA ASP A 259 -0.10 -15.51 5.05
C ASP A 259 1.09 -14.67 5.56
N ALA A 260 2.17 -14.60 4.77
CA ALA A 260 3.42 -13.98 5.20
C ALA A 260 3.23 -12.52 5.65
N LEU A 261 2.36 -11.75 4.98
CA LEU A 261 2.18 -10.33 5.27
C LEU A 261 1.44 -10.14 6.61
N THR A 262 0.36 -10.89 6.83
CA THR A 262 -0.35 -10.89 8.12
C THR A 262 0.55 -11.40 9.25
N ALA A 263 1.27 -12.49 9.03
CA ALA A 263 2.15 -13.07 10.05
C ALA A 263 3.30 -12.11 10.42
N LEU A 264 3.93 -11.46 9.44
CA LEU A 264 4.97 -10.46 9.68
C LEU A 264 4.42 -9.25 10.46
N THR A 265 3.20 -8.81 10.17
CA THR A 265 2.54 -7.72 10.91
C THR A 265 2.27 -8.09 12.38
N VAL A 266 1.84 -9.33 12.63
CA VAL A 266 1.66 -9.84 14.00
C VAL A 266 3.02 -9.92 14.73
N TYR A 267 4.08 -10.36 14.04
CA TYR A 267 5.43 -10.39 14.57
C TYR A 267 5.93 -8.99 14.97
N THR A 268 5.79 -7.97 14.11
CA THR A 268 6.26 -6.62 14.45
C THR A 268 5.54 -6.05 15.68
N THR A 269 4.23 -6.31 15.79
CA THR A 269 3.41 -5.92 16.95
C THR A 269 3.88 -6.62 18.23
N ALA A 270 4.10 -7.94 18.17
CA ALA A 270 4.57 -8.72 19.32
C ALA A 270 6.01 -8.34 19.74
N ALA A 271 6.88 -8.06 18.77
CA ALA A 271 8.24 -7.62 19.01
C ALA A 271 8.27 -6.26 19.71
N ALA A 272 7.45 -5.30 19.27
CA ALA A 272 7.32 -3.99 19.92
C ALA A 272 6.79 -4.12 21.36
N ALA A 273 5.75 -4.94 21.57
CA ALA A 273 5.20 -5.18 22.91
C ALA A 273 6.22 -5.82 23.86
N THR A 274 7.02 -6.78 23.36
CA THR A 274 8.07 -7.44 24.15
C THR A 274 9.17 -6.45 24.54
N THR A 275 9.63 -5.62 23.61
CA THR A 275 10.62 -4.57 23.90
C THR A 275 10.10 -3.58 24.93
N ALA A 276 8.87 -3.08 24.78
CA ALA A 276 8.26 -2.16 25.75
C ALA A 276 8.09 -2.80 27.14
N SER A 277 7.68 -4.08 27.19
CA SER A 277 7.54 -4.84 28.45
C SER A 277 8.90 -5.01 29.15
N HIS A 278 9.95 -5.30 28.40
CA HIS A 278 11.31 -5.38 28.94
C HIS A 278 11.81 -4.04 29.49
N GLU A 279 11.68 -2.96 28.72
CA GLU A 279 12.10 -1.61 29.14
C GLU A 279 11.35 -1.14 30.40
N ALA A 280 10.05 -1.40 30.47
CA ALA A 280 9.24 -1.10 31.65
C ALA A 280 9.72 -1.88 32.89
N ALA A 281 10.06 -3.17 32.73
CA ALA A 281 10.60 -3.97 33.81
C ALA A 281 11.97 -3.46 34.30
N VAL A 282 12.88 -3.14 33.37
CA VAL A 282 14.20 -2.57 33.70
C VAL A 282 14.05 -1.21 34.40
N ALA A 283 13.14 -0.36 33.94
CA ALA A 283 12.87 0.93 34.58
C ALA A 283 12.31 0.76 36.00
N ALA A 284 11.42 -0.22 36.22
CA ALA A 284 10.89 -0.54 37.54
C ALA A 284 11.97 -1.07 38.50
N GLU A 285 12.87 -1.94 38.02
CA GLU A 285 14.03 -2.41 38.79
C GLU A 285 14.97 -1.27 39.18
N ALA A 286 15.26 -0.36 38.25
CA ALA A 286 16.09 0.82 38.51
C ALA A 286 15.44 1.75 39.56
N ALA A 287 14.12 1.97 39.47
CA ALA A 287 13.36 2.76 40.44
C ALA A 287 13.38 2.11 41.83
N ALA A 288 13.19 0.79 41.92
CA ALA A 288 13.27 0.05 43.17
C ALA A 288 14.67 0.12 43.80
N ALA A 289 15.73 0.02 42.99
CA ALA A 289 17.11 0.16 43.46
C ALA A 289 17.39 1.58 43.99
N ALA A 290 16.89 2.61 43.31
CA ALA A 290 17.01 4.00 43.75
C ALA A 290 16.30 4.24 45.09
N GLN A 291 15.09 3.70 45.27
CA GLN A 291 14.36 3.78 46.53
C GLN A 291 15.08 3.05 47.66
N ALA A 292 15.62 1.86 47.41
CA ALA A 292 16.41 1.13 48.40
C ALA A 292 17.67 1.89 48.83
N ALA A 293 18.34 2.57 47.90
CA ALA A 293 19.49 3.43 48.19
C ALA A 293 19.08 4.66 49.04
N ALA A 294 17.95 5.29 48.74
CA ALA A 294 17.41 6.41 49.51
C ALA A 294 17.04 5.98 50.94
N ASP A 295 16.38 4.84 51.11
CA ASP A 295 16.02 4.29 52.42
C ASP A 295 17.27 3.93 53.25
N ALA A 296 18.30 3.38 52.62
CA ALA A 296 19.58 3.10 53.27
C ALA A 296 20.27 4.39 53.76
N ALA A 297 20.28 5.44 52.93
CA ALA A 297 20.81 6.76 53.32
C ALA A 297 20.00 7.38 54.47
N ALA A 298 18.66 7.31 54.43
CA ALA A 298 17.81 7.80 55.50
C ALA A 298 18.08 7.09 56.84
N ARG A 299 18.25 5.75 56.82
CA ARG A 299 18.60 4.97 58.03
C ARG A 299 19.99 5.30 58.56
N ALA A 300 20.97 5.56 57.70
CA ALA A 300 22.32 5.96 58.13
C ALA A 300 22.35 7.33 58.82
N THR A 301 21.42 8.21 58.46
CA THR A 301 21.34 9.59 58.99
C THR A 301 20.47 9.71 60.24
N ALA A 302 19.72 8.67 60.61
CA ALA A 302 18.91 8.66 61.82
C ALA A 302 19.79 8.74 63.09
N PRO A 303 19.54 9.68 64.02
CA PRO A 303 20.35 9.83 65.22
C PRO A 303 20.27 8.55 66.06
N ARG A 304 21.43 7.95 66.36
CA ARG A 304 21.54 6.84 67.32
C ARG A 304 21.04 7.33 68.67
N SER A 305 19.80 6.99 69.03
CA SER A 305 19.31 7.09 70.39
C SER A 305 20.08 6.10 71.26
N TYR A 306 21.19 6.55 71.82
CA TYR A 306 21.91 5.86 72.89
C TYR A 306 20.96 5.66 74.07
N THR A 307 20.39 4.46 74.17
CA THR A 307 19.69 4.00 75.38
C THR A 307 20.42 2.76 75.90
N GLY A 308 21.14 2.95 77.01
CA GLY A 308 21.94 1.96 77.73
C GLY A 308 23.34 2.52 78.01
N GLY A 309 23.82 2.69 79.23
CA GLY A 309 23.34 2.26 80.55
C GLY A 309 24.57 2.07 81.44
N GLY A 310 24.68 2.88 82.50
CA GLY A 310 25.68 2.78 83.59
C GLY A 310 26.95 3.62 83.38
N SER A 311 27.54 4.30 84.36
CA SER A 311 27.28 4.49 85.80
C SER A 311 28.18 5.65 86.25
N GLY A 312 27.70 6.64 87.02
CA GLY A 312 28.62 7.58 87.69
C GLY A 312 28.09 8.97 87.99
N ALA A 313 27.44 9.09 89.15
CA ALA A 313 27.42 10.25 90.06
C ALA A 313 27.30 11.68 89.48
N GLY A 314 26.11 12.28 89.66
CA GLY A 314 25.95 13.73 89.57
C GLY A 314 24.54 14.15 89.96
N LYS A 315 24.43 14.98 91.00
CA LYS A 315 23.20 15.32 91.72
C LYS A 315 22.30 16.32 90.97
N SER A 316 21.04 16.39 91.44
CA SER A 316 20.06 17.50 91.33
C SER A 316 19.36 17.70 89.98
N SER A 317 18.07 18.05 89.86
CA SER A 317 16.91 18.18 90.75
C SER A 317 15.73 18.59 89.85
N GLY A 318 14.51 18.14 90.16
CA GLY A 318 13.26 18.55 89.51
C GLY A 318 12.87 17.61 88.37
N GLY A 319 11.70 16.96 88.36
CA GLY A 319 10.40 17.43 88.80
C GLY A 319 9.57 17.75 87.56
N GLY A 320 8.73 16.82 87.11
CA GLY A 320 7.88 17.05 85.95
C GLY A 320 7.24 15.77 85.40
N SER A 321 6.11 15.38 85.99
CA SER A 321 5.15 14.48 85.35
C SER A 321 4.32 15.27 84.34
N SER A 322 4.13 14.73 83.13
CA SER A 322 2.89 14.92 82.38
C SER A 322 2.72 13.82 81.31
N SER A 323 1.78 12.93 81.60
CA SER A 323 0.95 12.26 80.61
C SER A 323 0.12 13.30 79.84
N GLY A 324 0.00 13.16 78.53
CA GLY A 324 -0.94 13.97 77.75
C GLY A 324 -0.84 13.71 76.26
N GLY A 325 -1.83 13.00 75.71
CA GLY A 325 -2.11 13.00 74.28
C GLY A 325 -2.75 14.32 73.84
N GLY A 326 -2.79 14.55 72.54
CA GLY A 326 -3.51 15.68 71.97
C GLY A 326 -3.21 15.86 70.49
N ALA A 327 -4.20 15.55 69.66
CA ALA A 327 -4.24 15.85 68.25
C ALA A 327 -4.63 17.32 67.97
N ALA A 328 -4.33 17.74 66.74
CA ALA A 328 -5.01 18.74 65.90
C ALA A 328 -4.74 20.27 66.05
N ALA A 329 -4.42 20.84 64.86
CA ALA A 329 -4.92 22.09 64.24
C ALA A 329 -4.20 23.46 64.42
N GLY A 330 -4.07 24.16 63.27
CA GLY A 330 -3.83 25.61 63.09
C GLY A 330 -2.35 25.97 62.82
N GLY A 331 -1.92 26.49 61.66
CA GLY A 331 -2.32 27.75 61.00
C GLY A 331 -1.62 28.93 61.70
N GLY A 332 -0.84 29.85 61.12
CA GLY A 332 -0.42 30.23 59.77
C GLY A 332 0.23 31.63 59.89
N ALA A 333 0.94 32.05 58.82
CA ALA A 333 1.50 33.39 58.53
C ALA A 333 2.81 33.82 59.22
N ALA A 334 3.70 34.64 58.64
CA ALA A 334 4.17 34.96 57.28
C ALA A 334 5.04 36.23 57.42
N THR A 335 6.29 36.21 56.94
CA THR A 335 7.13 37.34 56.46
C THR A 335 8.44 36.72 55.96
N GLY A 336 9.02 36.94 54.77
CA GLY A 336 8.82 37.83 53.63
C GLY A 336 10.20 38.00 52.97
N GLY A 337 10.35 37.76 51.65
CA GLY A 337 11.63 37.98 50.94
C GLY A 337 11.81 37.25 49.59
N ASP A 338 11.10 37.73 48.57
CA ASP A 338 11.47 37.85 47.13
C ASP A 338 11.96 36.66 46.24
N ALA A 339 10.99 36.15 45.45
CA ALA A 339 10.95 35.83 43.99
C ALA A 339 11.73 34.65 43.34
N PRO A 340 11.27 34.08 42.18
CA PRO A 340 9.92 33.64 41.82
C PRO A 340 9.85 32.16 41.30
N VAL A 341 8.74 31.49 41.66
CA VAL A 341 7.97 30.44 40.95
C VAL A 341 8.67 29.11 40.56
N ALA A 342 8.44 28.07 41.36
CA ALA A 342 8.31 26.67 40.94
C ALA A 342 7.35 25.94 41.89
N GLY A 343 6.04 25.95 41.57
CA GLY A 343 4.99 25.38 42.41
C GLY A 343 4.77 23.90 42.12
N GLY A 344 5.33 23.03 42.95
CA GLY A 344 4.92 21.63 43.12
C GLY A 344 4.27 21.44 44.49
N GLY A 345 3.25 20.58 44.54
CA GLY A 345 2.73 19.99 45.78
C GLY A 345 1.29 20.36 46.14
N GLY A 346 0.31 19.70 45.51
CA GLY A 346 -1.07 19.64 46.00
C GLY A 346 -1.37 18.23 46.52
N GLY A 347 -1.44 18.08 47.85
CA GLY A 347 -1.81 16.83 48.50
C GLY A 347 -3.30 16.51 48.30
N SER A 348 -3.59 15.26 47.92
CA SER A 348 -4.95 14.72 47.79
C SER A 348 -5.32 13.91 49.03
N TYR A 349 -6.33 14.37 49.75
CA TYR A 349 -7.05 13.62 50.79
C TYR A 349 -8.20 12.88 50.10
N LEU A 350 -8.02 11.57 49.93
CA LEU A 350 -9.03 10.63 49.44
C LEU A 350 -10.04 10.32 50.56
N THR A 351 -11.19 10.99 50.56
CA THR A 351 -12.42 10.48 51.20
C THR A 351 -13.62 10.91 50.38
N GLY A 352 -14.52 9.95 50.15
CA GLY A 352 -15.62 9.98 49.18
C GLY A 352 -16.53 11.21 49.26
N ASP A 353 -16.54 11.93 48.14
CA ASP A 353 -17.64 12.67 47.51
C ASP A 353 -16.95 13.47 46.41
N GLN A 354 -16.74 12.87 45.24
CA GLN A 354 -15.98 13.51 44.15
C GLN A 354 -16.79 14.70 43.61
N PRO A 355 -16.41 15.95 43.90
CA PRO A 355 -17.14 17.09 43.38
C PRO A 355 -16.72 17.21 41.92
N TRP A 356 -17.70 17.28 41.02
CA TRP A 356 -17.54 17.59 39.60
C TRP A 356 -16.99 19.02 39.43
N TYR A 357 -15.77 19.27 39.90
CA TYR A 357 -15.13 20.56 39.76
C TYR A 357 -14.89 20.79 38.26
N PRO A 358 -15.33 21.95 37.72
CA PRO A 358 -15.24 22.22 36.29
C PRO A 358 -13.78 22.25 35.85
N LEU A 359 -13.53 21.63 34.69
CA LEU A 359 -12.23 21.65 34.04
C LEU A 359 -11.85 23.10 33.67
N GLN A 360 -10.67 23.54 34.07
CA GLN A 360 -10.07 24.78 33.57
C GLN A 360 -9.02 24.44 32.53
N VAL A 361 -9.23 24.89 31.29
CA VAL A 361 -8.20 24.82 30.24
C VAL A 361 -7.62 26.22 30.08
N ARG A 362 -6.31 26.38 30.31
CA ARG A 362 -5.62 27.65 30.13
C ARG A 362 -4.47 27.49 29.14
N PRO A 363 -4.41 28.28 28.05
CA PRO A 363 -3.23 28.28 27.20
C PRO A 363 -2.01 28.76 27.98
N GLY A 364 -0.90 28.03 27.89
CA GLY A 364 0.33 28.39 28.62
C GLY A 364 1.33 27.25 28.85
N GLY A 365 1.12 26.08 28.23
CA GLY A 365 2.13 25.03 28.20
C GLY A 365 3.40 25.48 27.47
N LEU A 366 4.47 24.68 27.61
CA LEU A 366 5.69 24.87 26.81
C LEU A 366 5.37 24.86 25.31
N PRO A 367 6.16 25.56 24.46
CA PRO A 367 5.95 25.56 23.01
C PRO A 367 5.85 24.15 22.45
N CYS A 368 4.97 23.96 21.48
CA CYS A 368 4.73 22.67 20.86
C CYS A 368 6.01 22.19 20.16
N SER A 369 6.44 20.96 20.45
CA SER A 369 7.58 20.34 19.79
C SER A 369 7.31 18.87 19.50
N GLY A 370 7.83 18.36 18.38
CA GLY A 370 7.60 16.98 17.94
C GLY A 370 6.23 16.77 17.31
N SER A 371 5.69 15.54 17.41
CA SER A 371 4.40 15.14 16.82
C SER A 371 3.17 15.52 17.65
N GLY A 372 3.36 15.86 18.92
CA GLY A 372 2.29 16.13 19.87
C GLY A 372 2.67 15.78 21.29
N GLY A 373 1.72 15.88 22.21
CA GLY A 373 1.91 15.56 23.62
C GLY A 373 0.58 15.39 24.35
N GLY A 374 0.67 15.17 25.65
CA GLY A 374 -0.49 15.10 26.51
C GLY A 374 -0.19 15.49 27.95
N GLN A 375 -1.25 15.82 28.67
CA GLN A 375 -1.21 16.14 30.09
C GLN A 375 -2.43 15.53 30.77
N GLU A 376 -2.23 14.95 31.95
CA GLU A 376 -3.31 14.46 32.81
C GLU A 376 -3.25 15.18 34.15
N VAL A 377 -4.42 15.54 34.68
CA VAL A 377 -4.54 16.24 35.96
C VAL A 377 -5.73 15.73 36.75
N THR A 378 -5.66 15.83 38.08
CA THR A 378 -6.76 15.46 38.97
C THR A 378 -7.92 16.46 38.90
N TYR A 379 -9.15 16.06 39.24
CA TYR A 379 -10.33 16.94 39.25
C TYR A 379 -10.08 18.28 39.97
N GLY A 380 -10.57 19.38 39.37
CA GLY A 380 -10.36 20.75 39.86
C GLY A 380 -9.03 21.39 39.49
N SER A 381 -8.13 20.67 38.81
CA SER A 381 -6.86 21.20 38.31
C SER A 381 -6.99 21.85 36.92
N THR A 382 -5.93 22.52 36.48
CA THR A 382 -5.88 23.22 35.18
C THR A 382 -5.08 22.43 34.15
N LEU A 383 -5.63 22.22 32.96
CA LEU A 383 -4.92 21.71 31.79
C LEU A 383 -4.27 22.88 31.04
N MET A 384 -3.00 22.72 30.66
CA MET A 384 -2.19 23.76 30.06
C MET A 384 -1.58 23.31 28.72
N PRO A 385 -2.38 23.22 27.63
CA PRO A 385 -1.83 22.91 26.33
C PRO A 385 -0.88 24.02 25.83
N PRO A 386 0.05 23.69 24.93
CA PRO A 386 0.84 24.68 24.20
C PRO A 386 -0.05 25.69 23.47
N THR A 387 0.35 26.95 23.44
CA THR A 387 -0.39 28.03 22.75
C THR A 387 -0.40 27.86 21.23
N ASP A 388 0.56 27.12 20.70
CA ASP A 388 0.85 26.85 19.30
C ASP A 388 0.46 25.42 18.87
N ALA A 389 -0.29 24.70 19.70
CA ALA A 389 -0.84 23.40 19.33
C ALA A 389 -1.82 23.52 18.15
N TYR A 390 -1.68 22.64 17.16
CA TYR A 390 -2.55 22.58 15.98
C TYR A 390 -3.95 22.09 16.34
N SER A 391 -4.04 21.03 17.14
CA SER A 391 -5.31 20.51 17.65
C SER A 391 -5.16 20.12 19.12
N THR A 392 -6.26 20.18 19.87
CA THR A 392 -6.33 19.74 21.26
C THR A 392 -7.61 18.92 21.48
N SER A 393 -7.54 17.86 22.27
CA SER A 393 -8.69 17.02 22.63
C SER A 393 -8.62 16.66 24.11
N THR A 394 -9.72 16.83 24.85
CA THR A 394 -9.81 16.51 26.28
C THR A 394 -10.63 15.24 26.50
N TYR A 395 -10.24 14.42 27.46
CA TYR A 395 -10.94 13.20 27.86
C TYR A 395 -11.00 13.06 29.37
N GLU A 396 -12.00 12.36 29.87
CA GLU A 396 -12.12 12.07 31.31
C GLU A 396 -11.36 10.78 31.66
N ILE A 397 -10.65 10.80 32.78
CA ILE A 397 -10.04 9.61 33.38
C ILE A 397 -10.88 9.27 34.62
N ALA A 398 -11.76 8.29 34.45
CA ALA A 398 -12.78 7.95 35.45
C ALA A 398 -12.18 7.75 36.84
N GLY A 399 -12.64 8.55 37.81
CA GLY A 399 -12.22 8.47 39.21
C GLY A 399 -10.88 9.15 39.53
N TYR A 400 -10.18 9.68 38.54
CA TYR A 400 -8.89 10.36 38.69
C TYR A 400 -8.95 11.84 38.30
N GLY A 401 -9.48 12.17 37.12
CA GLY A 401 -9.55 13.55 36.65
C GLY A 401 -9.71 13.69 35.14
N TRP A 402 -8.95 14.60 34.54
CA TRP A 402 -9.04 14.95 33.11
C TRP A 402 -7.69 14.83 32.42
N GLY A 403 -7.71 14.30 31.20
CA GLY A 403 -6.58 14.31 30.27
C GLY A 403 -6.81 15.27 29.11
N ILE A 404 -5.73 15.76 28.52
CA ILE A 404 -5.71 16.47 27.23
C ILE A 404 -4.59 15.90 26.37
N THR A 405 -4.86 15.72 25.08
CA THR A 405 -3.86 15.45 24.05
C THR A 405 -3.82 16.60 23.07
N TRP A 406 -2.67 16.80 22.43
CA TRP A 406 -2.50 17.82 21.41
C TRP A 406 -1.52 17.39 20.32
N THR A 407 -1.65 17.98 19.14
CA THR A 407 -0.73 17.79 18.00
C THR A 407 -0.01 19.08 17.66
N CYS A 408 1.25 18.98 17.24
CA CYS A 408 2.11 20.15 16.97
C CYS A 408 2.35 20.42 15.47
N SER A 409 1.99 19.49 14.58
CA SER A 409 2.12 19.64 13.13
C SER A 409 0.80 19.34 12.42
N HIS A 410 0.61 19.95 11.25
CA HIS A 410 -0.25 19.38 10.24
C HIS A 410 0.39 18.06 9.82
N GLY A 411 -0.25 16.91 10.09
CA GLY A 411 0.26 15.62 9.63
C GLY A 411 0.49 15.66 8.12
N TRP A 412 1.75 15.52 7.73
CA TRP A 412 2.20 15.21 6.37
C TRP A 412 2.98 13.92 6.45
#